data_AF-A0A520BTY3-F1
#
_entry.id   AF-A0A520BTY3-F1
#
_cell.length_a   1.000
_cell.length_b   1.000
_cell.length_c   1.000
_cell.angle_alpha   90.00
_cell.angle_beta   90.00
_cell.angle_gamma   90.00
#
_symmetry.space_group_name_H-M   'P 1'
#
loop_
_entity.id
_entity.type
_entity.pdbx_description
1 polymer ?
#
loop_
_entity_poly.entity_id
_entity_poly.type
_entity_poly.pdbx_seq_one_letter_code
_entity_poly.pdbx_strand_id
1 'polypeptide(L)'
;MKHILHLSLAFFLLVEVAFKSNAQNQIEIVIVASSHDNSKSTQNFQTIIDKLKNFKPDMVFGEYLPAEDYSKLADDNWAKKAFKNKVNYINKLNPESPKNISKLIKKNEKALASFPYYHKTRMNLAVEYAKTWDRGNFDYQIFVLENYMKAKFGKEELAEYSKMFGSTDSLKKLGVIRPGSEYNKIYFPLIYQLGQNQIYNMDCQAYDKPWGEAWGKTDSLYKIMEKKAKADSLSPEAKTMSAIDRYWSFSKA
;
A
#
# COMPACT_ATOMS: atom_id res chain seq x y z
N MET A 1 9.85 47.74 34.90
CA MET A 1 10.16 46.31 35.16
C MET A 1 8.91 45.48 35.45
N LYS A 2 8.29 45.50 36.65
CA LYS A 2 7.21 44.54 37.04
C LYS A 2 6.12 44.30 35.98
N HIS A 3 5.54 45.36 35.38
CA HIS A 3 4.52 45.22 34.32
C HIS A 3 5.01 44.47 33.06
N ILE A 4 6.27 44.66 32.67
CA ILE A 4 6.88 43.94 31.54
C ILE A 4 7.00 42.44 31.88
N LEU A 5 7.41 42.12 33.11
CA LEU A 5 7.53 40.73 33.58
C LEU A 5 6.16 40.02 33.55
N HIS A 6 5.10 40.70 33.99
CA HIS A 6 3.73 40.16 33.93
C HIS A 6 3.22 39.99 32.49
N LEU A 7 3.53 40.92 31.59
CA LEU A 7 3.19 40.81 30.15
C LEU A 7 3.93 39.63 29.49
N SER A 8 5.23 39.47 29.75
CA SER A 8 6.00 38.32 29.25
C SER A 8 5.47 36.99 29.79
N LEU A 9 5.10 36.92 31.07
CA LEU A 9 4.52 35.72 31.67
C LEU A 9 3.13 35.38 31.10
N ALA A 10 2.28 36.38 30.91
CA ALA A 10 0.97 36.20 30.26
C ALA A 10 1.11 35.73 28.81
N PHE A 11 2.07 36.27 28.05
CA PHE A 11 2.38 35.81 26.70
C PHE A 11 2.88 34.35 26.69
N PHE A 12 3.75 33.97 27.64
CA PHE A 12 4.22 32.58 27.76
C PHE A 12 3.08 31.60 28.04
N LEU A 13 2.16 31.95 28.95
CA LEU A 13 0.98 31.12 29.26
C LEU A 13 0.02 31.00 28.07
N LEU A 14 -0.21 32.09 27.31
CA LEU A 14 -1.02 32.04 26.09
C LEU A 14 -0.39 31.14 25.02
N VAL A 15 0.93 31.18 24.89
CA VAL A 15 1.70 30.31 23.98
C VAL A 15 1.61 28.83 24.40
N GLU A 16 1.74 28.50 25.70
CA GLU A 16 1.58 27.13 26.18
C GLU A 16 0.16 26.58 25.97
N VAL A 17 -0.88 27.40 26.17
CA VAL A 17 -2.28 27.01 25.92
C VAL A 17 -2.51 26.75 24.43
N ALA A 18 -2.00 27.63 23.55
CA ALA A 18 -2.08 27.46 22.10
C ALA A 18 -1.30 26.23 21.59
N PHE A 19 -0.17 25.88 22.20
CA PHE A 19 0.53 24.63 21.86
C PHE A 19 -0.27 23.40 22.31
N LYS A 20 -0.91 23.42 23.48
CA LYS A 20 -1.73 22.30 23.97
C LYS A 20 -2.99 22.08 23.12
N SER A 21 -3.64 23.13 22.61
CA SER A 21 -4.80 22.95 21.72
C SER A 21 -4.44 22.35 20.36
N ASN A 22 -3.25 22.62 19.83
CA ASN A 22 -2.77 22.04 18.57
C ASN A 22 -2.17 20.62 18.74
N ALA A 23 -1.96 20.14 19.98
CA ALA A 23 -1.49 18.79 20.26
C ALA A 23 -2.59 17.71 20.18
N GLN A 24 -3.86 18.11 20.02
CA GLN A 24 -5.02 17.22 19.93
C GLN A 24 -5.55 17.09 18.49
N ASN A 25 -4.66 16.96 17.50
CA ASN A 25 -5.06 16.60 16.14
C ASN A 25 -5.73 15.21 16.16
N GLN A 26 -7.03 15.18 15.91
CA GLN A 26 -7.82 13.95 15.83
C GLN A 26 -7.32 13.09 14.67
N ILE A 27 -6.79 11.89 14.97
CA ILE A 27 -6.41 10.92 13.95
C ILE A 27 -7.69 10.26 13.43
N GLU A 28 -8.09 10.61 12.21
CA GLU A 28 -9.18 9.94 11.50
C GLU A 28 -8.64 8.81 10.63
N ILE A 29 -9.32 7.65 10.65
CA ILE A 29 -8.89 6.45 9.92
C ILE A 29 -10.07 5.90 9.11
N VAL A 30 -9.92 5.84 7.78
CA VAL A 30 -10.84 5.16 6.89
C VAL A 30 -10.26 3.81 6.50
N ILE A 31 -10.87 2.72 6.99
CA ILE A 31 -10.52 1.36 6.60
C ILE A 31 -11.30 0.99 5.33
N VAL A 32 -10.61 0.50 4.31
CA VAL A 32 -11.22 0.04 3.05
C VAL A 32 -11.00 -1.46 2.91
N ALA A 33 -12.07 -2.25 3.06
CA ALA A 33 -12.05 -3.66 2.68
C ALA A 33 -12.17 -3.76 1.15
N SER A 34 -11.25 -4.48 0.51
CA SER A 34 -11.14 -4.53 -0.96
C SER A 34 -10.62 -5.89 -1.45
N SER A 35 -10.97 -6.30 -2.68
CA SER A 35 -10.59 -7.63 -3.21
C SER A 35 -9.12 -7.67 -3.67
N HIS A 36 -8.43 -8.80 -3.56
CA HIS A 36 -7.09 -8.90 -4.18
C HIS A 36 -7.14 -8.88 -5.73
N ASP A 37 -8.28 -9.21 -6.34
CA ASP A 37 -8.51 -9.08 -7.79
C ASP A 37 -9.95 -8.65 -8.14
N ASN A 38 -10.04 -7.75 -9.12
CA ASN A 38 -11.24 -7.23 -9.77
C ASN A 38 -11.14 -7.32 -11.30
N SER A 39 -10.34 -8.25 -11.85
CA SER A 39 -10.18 -8.47 -13.30
C SER A 39 -11.50 -8.56 -14.07
N LYS A 40 -12.52 -9.20 -13.48
CA LYS A 40 -13.88 -9.39 -14.04
C LYS A 40 -14.83 -8.21 -13.78
N SER A 41 -14.47 -7.25 -12.94
CA SER A 41 -15.35 -6.13 -12.56
C SER A 41 -15.30 -5.00 -13.59
N THR A 42 -16.48 -4.67 -14.13
CA THR A 42 -16.77 -3.52 -14.99
C THR A 42 -17.10 -2.24 -14.21
N GLN A 43 -17.08 -2.28 -12.88
CA GLN A 43 -17.40 -1.14 -12.03
C GLN A 43 -16.45 0.03 -12.28
N ASN A 44 -16.99 1.25 -12.32
CA ASN A 44 -16.17 2.46 -12.32
C ASN A 44 -15.67 2.75 -10.90
N PHE A 45 -14.38 2.52 -10.65
CA PHE A 45 -13.74 2.75 -9.36
C PHE A 45 -13.47 4.23 -9.06
N GLN A 46 -13.60 5.14 -10.04
CA GLN A 46 -13.37 6.57 -9.82
C GLN A 46 -14.30 7.17 -8.76
N THR A 47 -15.55 6.71 -8.65
CA THR A 47 -16.48 7.14 -7.57
C THR A 47 -15.96 6.77 -6.16
N ILE A 48 -15.23 5.66 -6.03
CA ILE A 48 -14.58 5.26 -4.77
C ILE A 48 -13.34 6.12 -4.54
N ILE A 49 -12.51 6.33 -5.57
CA ILE A 49 -11.33 7.20 -5.52
C ILE A 49 -11.72 8.63 -5.10
N ASP A 50 -12.77 9.20 -5.68
CA ASP A 50 -13.25 10.55 -5.33
C ASP A 50 -13.75 10.62 -3.88
N LYS A 51 -14.46 9.60 -3.38
CA LYS A 51 -14.86 9.54 -1.97
C LYS A 51 -13.64 9.51 -1.03
N LEU A 52 -12.63 8.70 -1.35
CA LEU A 52 -11.39 8.59 -0.55
C LEU A 52 -10.51 9.83 -0.66
N LYS A 53 -10.47 10.48 -1.82
CA LYS A 53 -9.76 11.75 -2.05
C LYS A 53 -10.43 12.91 -1.31
N ASN A 54 -11.76 12.92 -1.21
CA ASN A 54 -12.51 13.94 -0.46
C ASN A 54 -12.33 13.83 1.07
N PHE A 55 -11.92 12.66 1.57
CA PHE A 55 -11.43 12.50 2.96
C PHE A 55 -10.04 13.12 3.19
N LYS A 56 -9.28 13.42 2.11
CA LYS A 56 -7.96 14.08 2.13
C LYS A 56 -6.91 13.39 3.04
N PRO A 57 -6.70 12.07 2.96
CA PRO A 57 -5.74 11.38 3.82
C PRO A 57 -4.30 11.82 3.54
N ASP A 58 -3.58 12.28 4.56
CA ASP A 58 -2.14 12.61 4.47
C ASP A 58 -1.26 11.38 4.14
N MET A 59 -1.76 10.18 4.43
CA MET A 59 -1.07 8.90 4.25
C MET A 59 -2.04 7.84 3.74
N VAL A 60 -1.67 7.11 2.69
CA VAL A 60 -2.37 5.90 2.24
C VAL A 60 -1.50 4.68 2.54
N PHE A 61 -2.00 3.79 3.39
CA PHE A 61 -1.35 2.52 3.71
C PHE A 61 -1.89 1.39 2.82
N GLY A 62 -1.07 0.36 2.58
CA GLY A 62 -1.47 -0.85 1.86
C GLY A 62 -0.82 -2.11 2.41
N GLU A 63 -1.26 -3.26 1.90
CA GLU A 63 -0.81 -4.62 2.25
C GLU A 63 0.59 -4.90 1.65
N TYR A 64 1.55 -4.09 2.08
CA TYR A 64 2.96 -4.16 1.76
C TYR A 64 3.74 -4.18 3.08
N LEU A 65 4.79 -5.01 3.13
CA LEU A 65 5.64 -5.15 4.31
C LEU A 65 6.66 -4.00 4.40
N PRO A 66 7.18 -3.71 5.61
CA PRO A 66 8.46 -3.04 5.76
C PRO A 66 9.56 -3.72 4.94
N ALA A 67 10.46 -2.94 4.36
CA ALA A 67 11.54 -3.44 3.52
C ALA A 67 12.51 -4.34 4.31
N GLU A 68 12.78 -3.95 5.55
CA GLU A 68 13.55 -4.69 6.55
C GLU A 68 12.93 -6.04 6.92
N ASP A 69 11.60 -6.19 6.83
CA ASP A 69 10.91 -7.41 7.25
C ASP A 69 11.04 -8.53 6.21
N TYR A 70 11.22 -8.20 4.92
CA TYR A 70 11.57 -9.20 3.91
C TYR A 70 12.86 -9.98 4.25
N SER A 71 13.78 -9.39 5.02
CA SER A 71 14.98 -10.11 5.48
C SER A 71 14.67 -11.18 6.52
N LYS A 72 13.63 -10.97 7.34
CA LYS A 72 13.21 -11.81 8.48
C LYS A 72 12.36 -13.00 8.05
N LEU A 73 11.65 -12.89 6.92
CA LEU A 73 10.85 -13.97 6.36
C LEU A 73 11.72 -15.13 5.87
N ALA A 74 11.22 -16.36 6.02
CA ALA A 74 11.87 -17.56 5.47
C ALA A 74 11.96 -17.52 3.93
N ASP A 75 12.99 -18.15 3.35
CA ASP A 75 13.22 -18.16 1.90
C ASP A 75 12.17 -18.97 1.12
N ASP A 76 11.34 -19.75 1.81
CA ASP A 76 10.19 -20.45 1.23
C ASP A 76 8.88 -19.64 1.26
N ASN A 77 8.79 -18.53 2.00
CA ASN A 77 7.59 -17.68 2.08
C ASN A 77 7.19 -17.12 0.70
N TRP A 78 5.88 -17.10 0.44
CA TRP A 78 5.31 -16.74 -0.86
C TRP A 78 5.59 -15.27 -1.24
N ALA A 79 5.47 -14.33 -0.30
CA ALA A 79 5.67 -12.90 -0.55
C ALA A 79 7.15 -12.58 -0.83
N LYS A 80 8.06 -13.18 -0.05
CA LYS A 80 9.51 -13.07 -0.26
C LYS A 80 9.90 -13.66 -1.63
N LYS A 81 9.45 -14.86 -1.97
CA LYS A 81 9.68 -15.49 -3.29
C LYS A 81 9.18 -14.63 -4.45
N ALA A 82 7.92 -14.19 -4.39
CA ALA A 82 7.29 -13.42 -5.46
C ALA A 82 8.03 -12.11 -5.74
N PHE A 83 8.50 -11.42 -4.70
CA PHE A 83 9.24 -10.17 -4.84
C PHE A 83 10.72 -10.38 -5.20
N LYS A 84 11.40 -11.41 -4.68
CA LYS A 84 12.78 -11.80 -5.05
C LYS A 84 12.95 -11.92 -6.57
N ASN A 85 11.94 -12.44 -7.28
CA ASN A 85 11.92 -12.51 -8.74
C ASN A 85 11.91 -11.13 -9.43
N LYS A 86 11.14 -10.17 -8.91
CA LYS A 86 11.11 -8.77 -9.39
C LYS A 86 12.46 -8.07 -9.14
N VAL A 87 12.98 -8.19 -7.91
CA VAL A 87 14.27 -7.60 -7.50
C VAL A 87 15.42 -8.14 -8.37
N ASN A 88 15.48 -9.46 -8.59
CA ASN A 88 16.48 -10.09 -9.44
C ASN A 88 16.41 -9.60 -10.90
N TYR A 89 15.21 -9.40 -11.45
CA TYR A 89 15.03 -8.86 -12.81
C TYR A 89 15.52 -7.42 -12.92
N ILE A 90 15.14 -6.55 -11.99
CA ILE A 90 15.58 -5.14 -11.97
C ILE A 90 17.09 -5.03 -11.76
N ASN A 91 17.69 -5.85 -10.88
CA ASN A 91 19.14 -5.90 -10.69
C ASN A 91 19.91 -6.40 -11.92
N LYS A 92 19.32 -7.31 -12.72
CA LYS A 92 19.94 -7.76 -13.99
C LYS A 92 20.00 -6.63 -15.03
N LEU A 93 18.97 -5.79 -15.10
CA LEU A 93 18.94 -4.64 -16.01
C LEU A 93 19.73 -3.44 -15.49
N ASN A 94 19.82 -3.29 -14.15
CA ASN A 94 20.44 -2.16 -13.48
C ASN A 94 21.49 -2.67 -12.47
N PRO A 95 22.65 -3.18 -12.90
CA PRO A 95 23.63 -3.79 -11.99
C PRO A 95 24.27 -2.78 -11.03
N GLU A 96 24.46 -1.53 -11.45
CA GLU A 96 25.10 -0.48 -10.64
C GLU A 96 24.25 -0.05 -9.44
N SER A 97 24.81 -0.14 -8.23
CA SER A 97 24.12 0.21 -6.98
C SER A 97 24.75 1.46 -6.33
N PRO A 98 23.99 2.55 -6.09
CA PRO A 98 24.50 3.75 -5.42
C PRO A 98 25.00 3.48 -3.99
N LYS A 99 26.11 4.12 -3.59
CA LYS A 99 26.73 3.94 -2.25
C LYS A 99 25.83 4.29 -1.06
N ASN A 100 24.76 5.07 -1.26
CA ASN A 100 23.77 5.38 -0.22
C ASN A 100 22.40 5.58 -0.86
N ILE A 101 21.65 4.49 -1.01
CA ILE A 101 20.35 4.49 -1.69
C ILE A 101 19.30 5.26 -0.87
N SER A 102 19.26 5.13 0.46
CA SER A 102 18.29 5.87 1.31
C SER A 102 18.40 7.39 1.18
N LYS A 103 19.62 7.94 1.08
CA LYS A 103 19.83 9.38 0.83
C LYS A 103 19.39 9.79 -0.59
N LEU A 104 19.49 8.88 -1.56
CA LEU A 104 19.09 9.13 -2.95
C LEU A 104 17.57 9.10 -3.10
N ILE A 105 16.89 8.12 -2.50
CA ILE A 105 15.43 8.03 -2.39
C ILE A 105 14.87 9.34 -1.81
N LYS A 106 15.33 9.77 -0.62
CA LYS A 106 14.89 11.01 0.03
C LYS A 106 15.14 12.29 -0.79
N LYS A 107 16.20 12.31 -1.61
CA LYS A 107 16.47 13.40 -2.55
C LYS A 107 15.46 13.38 -3.71
N ASN A 108 15.18 12.21 -4.26
CA ASN A 108 14.31 12.01 -5.41
C ASN A 108 12.83 12.25 -5.04
N GLU A 109 12.37 11.76 -3.89
CA GLU A 109 11.06 12.07 -3.29
C GLU A 109 10.86 13.58 -3.16
N LYS A 110 11.83 14.29 -2.58
CA LYS A 110 11.78 15.76 -2.46
C LYS A 110 11.72 16.46 -3.81
N ALA A 111 12.48 15.98 -4.81
CA ALA A 111 12.44 16.53 -6.16
C ALA A 111 11.06 16.34 -6.83
N LEU A 112 10.39 15.20 -6.61
CA LEU A 112 9.04 14.94 -7.13
C LEU A 112 7.94 15.66 -6.34
N ALA A 113 8.17 16.01 -5.07
CA ALA A 113 7.29 16.91 -4.33
C ALA A 113 7.35 18.35 -4.87
N SER A 114 8.50 18.79 -5.40
CA SER A 114 8.62 20.08 -6.09
C SER A 114 8.10 20.06 -7.53
N PHE A 115 8.26 18.95 -8.26
CA PHE A 115 7.72 18.80 -9.62
C PHE A 115 7.48 17.32 -9.96
N PRO A 116 6.22 16.86 -10.04
CA PRO A 116 5.90 15.43 -10.09
C PRO A 116 6.21 14.74 -11.42
N TYR A 117 6.56 15.50 -12.48
CA TYR A 117 6.81 15.00 -13.84
C TYR A 117 8.30 14.84 -14.19
N TYR A 118 9.21 14.80 -13.20
CA TYR A 118 10.60 14.37 -13.49
C TYR A 118 10.63 12.86 -13.77
N HIS A 119 10.41 12.46 -15.03
CA HIS A 119 10.30 11.07 -15.46
C HIS A 119 11.50 10.23 -15.03
N LYS A 120 12.74 10.68 -15.31
CA LYS A 120 13.97 9.97 -14.91
C LYS A 120 14.12 9.85 -13.39
N THR A 121 13.60 10.79 -12.60
CA THR A 121 13.59 10.69 -11.13
C THR A 121 12.65 9.58 -10.64
N ARG A 122 11.50 9.38 -11.27
CA ARG A 122 10.62 8.22 -10.99
C ARG A 122 11.23 6.90 -11.46
N MET A 123 11.90 6.87 -12.61
CA MET A 123 12.63 5.68 -13.07
C MET A 123 13.74 5.29 -12.07
N ASN A 124 14.54 6.26 -11.64
CA ASN A 124 15.56 6.04 -10.62
C ASN A 124 14.95 5.50 -9.31
N LEU A 125 13.89 6.14 -8.78
CA LEU A 125 13.18 5.67 -7.59
C LEU A 125 12.67 4.23 -7.71
N ALA A 126 12.08 3.84 -8.85
CA ALA A 126 11.63 2.46 -9.05
C ALA A 126 12.79 1.45 -8.89
N VAL A 127 13.96 1.75 -9.47
CA VAL A 127 15.16 0.91 -9.32
C VAL A 127 15.70 0.94 -7.89
N GLU A 128 15.66 2.10 -7.24
CA GLU A 128 16.13 2.29 -5.85
C GLU A 128 15.26 1.52 -4.85
N TYR A 129 13.93 1.64 -4.91
CA TYR A 129 12.98 0.90 -4.07
C TYR A 129 13.09 -0.62 -4.29
N ALA A 130 13.23 -1.08 -5.54
CA ALA A 130 13.47 -2.49 -5.83
C ALA A 130 14.79 -3.00 -5.20
N LYS A 131 15.84 -2.18 -5.19
CA LYS A 131 17.13 -2.51 -4.56
C LYS A 131 17.09 -2.51 -3.04
N THR A 132 16.28 -1.64 -2.42
CA THR A 132 16.09 -1.63 -0.96
C THR A 132 15.05 -2.63 -0.46
N TRP A 133 14.42 -3.42 -1.34
CA TRP A 133 13.28 -4.30 -1.01
C TRP A 133 12.02 -3.56 -0.52
N ASP A 134 11.79 -2.34 -0.99
CA ASP A 134 10.48 -1.70 -0.90
C ASP A 134 9.61 -2.11 -2.10
N ARG A 135 8.71 -3.08 -1.85
CA ARG A 135 7.79 -3.58 -2.89
C ARG A 135 6.69 -2.59 -3.21
N GLY A 136 6.17 -1.88 -2.21
CA GLY A 136 5.01 -1.00 -2.36
C GLY A 136 5.34 0.17 -3.28
N ASN A 137 6.46 0.83 -3.02
CA ASN A 137 6.89 1.98 -3.79
C ASN A 137 7.52 1.59 -5.13
N PHE A 138 8.12 0.40 -5.26
CA PHE A 138 8.48 -0.15 -6.57
C PHE A 138 7.24 -0.38 -7.47
N ASP A 139 6.24 -1.12 -6.98
CA ASP A 139 5.00 -1.38 -7.73
C ASP A 139 4.29 -0.05 -8.08
N TYR A 140 4.29 0.94 -7.17
CA TYR A 140 3.70 2.27 -7.39
C TYR A 140 4.43 3.13 -8.45
N GLN A 141 5.76 3.30 -8.38
CA GLN A 141 6.45 4.13 -9.37
C GLN A 141 6.33 3.54 -10.79
N ILE A 142 6.38 2.21 -10.92
CA ILE A 142 6.15 1.54 -12.21
C ILE A 142 4.73 1.77 -12.72
N PHE A 143 3.72 1.73 -11.83
CA PHE A 143 2.35 2.07 -12.19
C PHE A 143 2.24 3.50 -12.74
N VAL A 144 2.76 4.50 -12.02
CA VAL A 144 2.71 5.91 -12.47
C VAL A 144 3.43 6.11 -13.81
N LEU A 145 4.59 5.46 -13.98
CA LEU A 145 5.37 5.51 -15.22
C LEU A 145 4.57 4.94 -16.40
N GLU A 146 4.10 3.69 -16.35
CA GLU A 146 3.38 3.06 -17.47
C GLU A 146 2.02 3.73 -17.77
N ASN A 147 1.24 4.11 -16.74
CA ASN A 147 -0.16 4.50 -16.91
C ASN A 147 -0.36 6.01 -17.16
N TYR A 148 0.51 6.89 -16.64
CA TYR A 148 0.31 8.34 -16.70
C TYR A 148 1.42 9.13 -17.40
N MET A 149 2.60 8.54 -17.62
CA MET A 149 3.78 9.28 -18.11
C MET A 149 4.37 8.74 -19.41
N LYS A 150 4.47 7.41 -19.57
CA LYS A 150 5.12 6.75 -20.72
C LYS A 150 4.54 7.16 -22.08
N ALA A 151 3.25 7.45 -22.14
CA ALA A 151 2.57 7.95 -23.35
C ALA A 151 3.04 9.35 -23.81
N LYS A 152 3.84 10.05 -23.00
CA LYS A 152 4.40 11.39 -23.26
C LYS A 152 5.93 11.39 -23.41
N PHE A 153 6.58 10.23 -23.36
CA PHE A 153 8.04 10.12 -23.37
C PHE A 153 8.65 10.43 -24.74
N GLY A 154 9.79 11.14 -24.73
CA GLY A 154 10.67 11.24 -25.90
C GLY A 154 11.30 9.89 -26.29
N LYS A 155 11.99 9.83 -27.44
CA LYS A 155 12.63 8.60 -27.92
C LYS A 155 13.72 8.13 -26.95
N GLU A 156 14.44 9.08 -26.38
CA GLU A 156 15.54 8.93 -25.43
C GLU A 156 15.02 8.41 -24.09
N GLU A 157 13.86 8.91 -23.65
CA GLU A 157 13.18 8.45 -22.43
C GLU A 157 12.57 7.05 -22.59
N LEU A 158 11.99 6.74 -23.76
CA LEU A 158 11.53 5.38 -24.08
C LEU A 158 12.70 4.39 -24.15
N ALA A 159 13.85 4.80 -24.68
CA ALA A 159 15.05 3.97 -24.72
C ALA A 159 15.63 3.70 -23.32
N GLU A 160 15.80 4.74 -22.49
CA GLU A 160 16.25 4.58 -21.10
C GLU A 160 15.24 3.75 -20.28
N TYR A 161 13.93 4.00 -20.41
CA TYR A 161 12.90 3.20 -19.76
C TYR A 161 12.99 1.72 -20.16
N SER A 162 13.09 1.43 -21.46
CA SER A 162 13.18 0.04 -21.97
C SER A 162 14.46 -0.66 -21.54
N LYS A 163 15.56 0.08 -21.36
CA LYS A 163 16.82 -0.40 -20.80
C LYS A 163 16.69 -0.70 -19.30
N MET A 164 16.05 0.17 -18.52
CA MET A 164 15.91 0.01 -17.06
C MET A 164 14.87 -1.04 -16.66
N PHE A 165 13.80 -1.24 -17.44
CA PHE A 165 12.64 -2.06 -17.05
C PHE A 165 12.19 -3.11 -18.07
N GLY A 166 12.78 -3.14 -19.27
CA GLY A 166 12.33 -4.00 -20.35
C GLY A 166 10.98 -3.56 -20.94
N SER A 167 10.20 -4.53 -21.42
CA SER A 167 8.87 -4.28 -22.00
C SER A 167 7.76 -4.31 -20.95
N THR A 168 6.68 -3.56 -21.20
CA THR A 168 5.44 -3.59 -20.41
C THR A 168 4.92 -5.03 -20.22
N ASP A 169 5.06 -5.91 -21.22
CA ASP A 169 4.64 -7.31 -21.09
C ASP A 169 5.58 -8.16 -20.22
N SER A 170 6.86 -7.82 -20.14
CA SER A 170 7.76 -8.39 -19.12
C SER A 170 7.31 -8.00 -17.71
N LEU A 171 6.95 -6.72 -17.51
CA LEU A 171 6.48 -6.21 -16.22
C LEU A 171 5.10 -6.77 -15.81
N LYS A 172 4.20 -7.02 -16.77
CA LYS A 172 2.96 -7.80 -16.56
C LYS A 172 3.27 -9.24 -16.15
N LYS A 173 4.16 -9.93 -16.88
CA LYS A 173 4.55 -11.33 -16.62
C LYS A 173 5.24 -11.51 -15.25
N LEU A 174 5.93 -10.48 -14.77
CA LEU A 174 6.53 -10.41 -13.42
C LEU A 174 5.53 -9.99 -12.32
N GLY A 175 4.26 -9.74 -12.66
CA GLY A 175 3.24 -9.30 -11.70
C GLY A 175 3.54 -7.93 -11.07
N VAL A 176 4.31 -7.07 -11.74
CA VAL A 176 4.52 -5.66 -11.34
C VAL A 176 3.29 -4.86 -11.70
N ILE A 177 2.91 -4.89 -12.97
CA ILE A 177 1.67 -4.29 -13.47
C ILE A 177 0.55 -5.32 -13.29
N ARG A 178 -0.45 -5.03 -12.45
CA ARG A 178 -1.56 -5.94 -12.13
C ARG A 178 -2.93 -5.27 -12.40
N PRO A 179 -3.37 -5.10 -13.66
CA PRO A 179 -4.54 -4.28 -14.01
C PRO A 179 -5.88 -4.71 -13.39
N GLY A 180 -5.99 -5.98 -12.95
CA GLY A 180 -7.15 -6.46 -12.21
C GLY A 180 -7.19 -6.03 -10.75
N SER A 181 -6.04 -5.78 -10.11
CA SER A 181 -5.94 -5.55 -8.67
C SER A 181 -6.38 -4.14 -8.22
N GLU A 182 -6.88 -4.03 -6.98
CA GLU A 182 -7.29 -2.74 -6.37
C GLU A 182 -6.13 -1.75 -6.25
N TYR A 183 -4.88 -2.21 -6.22
CA TYR A 183 -3.72 -1.31 -6.30
C TYR A 183 -3.71 -0.54 -7.62
N ASN A 184 -3.94 -1.21 -8.76
CA ASN A 184 -4.05 -0.56 -10.06
C ASN A 184 -5.40 0.15 -10.28
N LYS A 185 -6.49 -0.29 -9.64
CA LYS A 185 -7.86 0.23 -9.85
C LYS A 185 -8.33 1.32 -8.88
N ILE A 186 -7.82 1.35 -7.64
CA ILE A 186 -8.18 2.31 -6.58
C ILE A 186 -6.93 3.00 -6.04
N TYR A 187 -6.01 2.25 -5.41
CA TYR A 187 -5.05 2.85 -4.46
C TYR A 187 -3.94 3.65 -5.15
N PHE A 188 -3.28 3.13 -6.18
CA PHE A 188 -2.29 3.91 -6.92
C PHE A 188 -2.89 5.09 -7.69
N PRO A 189 -4.08 4.99 -8.32
CA PRO A 189 -4.83 6.15 -8.80
C PRO A 189 -5.11 7.21 -7.72
N LEU A 190 -5.53 6.79 -6.51
CA LEU A 190 -5.80 7.68 -5.38
C LEU A 190 -4.54 8.43 -4.93
N ILE A 191 -3.45 7.71 -4.68
CA ILE A 191 -2.16 8.28 -4.25
C ILE A 191 -1.65 9.28 -5.31
N TYR A 192 -1.78 8.96 -6.59
CA TYR A 192 -1.44 9.89 -7.68
C TYR A 192 -2.34 11.13 -7.71
N GLN A 193 -3.66 10.97 -7.53
CA GLN A 193 -4.61 12.10 -7.47
C GLN A 193 -4.46 12.96 -6.21
N LEU A 194 -3.88 12.42 -5.12
CA LEU A 194 -3.47 13.16 -3.92
C LEU A 194 -2.11 13.86 -4.08
N GLY A 195 -1.41 13.69 -5.21
CA GLY A 195 -0.06 14.21 -5.42
C GLY A 195 1.03 13.50 -4.60
N GLN A 196 0.70 12.38 -3.96
CA GLN A 196 1.61 11.64 -3.10
C GLN A 196 2.62 10.83 -3.92
N ASN A 197 3.87 10.82 -3.46
CA ASN A 197 4.97 10.15 -4.15
C ASN A 197 5.29 8.75 -3.61
N GLN A 198 4.59 8.29 -2.57
CA GLN A 198 4.77 6.96 -1.97
C GLN A 198 3.45 6.36 -1.48
N ILE A 199 3.42 5.03 -1.32
CA ILE A 199 2.47 4.27 -0.51
C ILE A 199 3.16 3.84 0.80
N TYR A 200 2.42 3.78 1.90
CA TYR A 200 2.93 3.33 3.19
C TYR A 200 2.63 1.84 3.43
N ASN A 201 3.52 1.19 4.19
CA ASN A 201 3.49 -0.23 4.53
C ASN A 201 2.74 -0.48 5.86
N MET A 202 1.91 -1.53 5.92
CA MET A 202 1.25 -1.99 7.16
C MET A 202 1.10 -3.52 7.28
N ASP A 203 1.63 -4.31 6.35
CA ASP A 203 1.51 -5.79 6.38
C ASP A 203 2.59 -6.45 7.27
N CYS A 204 2.25 -7.60 7.86
CA CYS A 204 3.10 -8.40 8.71
C CYS A 204 2.95 -9.91 8.41
N GLN A 205 3.80 -10.44 7.53
CA GLN A 205 3.80 -11.88 7.17
C GLN A 205 4.59 -12.76 8.17
N ALA A 206 5.06 -12.22 9.30
CA ALA A 206 5.83 -12.98 10.30
C ALA A 206 5.04 -14.16 10.90
N TYR A 207 3.71 -14.05 10.91
CA TYR A 207 2.78 -15.06 11.43
C TYR A 207 1.95 -15.76 10.34
N ASP A 208 2.23 -15.52 9.05
CA ASP A 208 1.49 -16.05 7.89
C ASP A 208 1.27 -17.57 7.97
N LYS A 209 2.35 -18.33 8.25
CA LYS A 209 2.29 -19.80 8.39
C LYS A 209 1.44 -20.28 9.59
N PRO A 210 1.73 -19.92 10.86
CA PRO A 210 0.92 -20.37 11.99
C PRO A 210 -0.53 -19.84 11.94
N TRP A 211 -0.75 -18.66 11.35
CA TRP A 211 -2.11 -18.15 11.06
C TRP A 211 -2.83 -19.04 10.05
N GLY A 212 -2.21 -19.38 8.92
CA GLY A 212 -2.78 -20.30 7.92
C GLY A 212 -3.07 -21.69 8.48
N GLU A 213 -2.19 -22.23 9.33
CA GLU A 213 -2.41 -23.50 10.02
C GLU A 213 -3.57 -23.47 11.03
N ALA A 214 -3.78 -22.34 11.72
CA ALA A 214 -4.92 -22.14 12.62
C ALA A 214 -6.24 -21.90 11.85
N TRP A 215 -6.18 -21.10 10.79
CA TRP A 215 -7.33 -20.79 9.93
C TRP A 215 -7.82 -22.03 9.19
N GLY A 216 -6.93 -22.86 8.65
CA GLY A 216 -7.31 -24.12 7.98
C GLY A 216 -8.01 -25.12 8.93
N LYS A 217 -7.62 -25.16 10.21
CA LYS A 217 -8.33 -25.93 11.24
C LYS A 217 -9.71 -25.34 11.52
N THR A 218 -9.81 -24.02 11.61
CA THR A 218 -11.06 -23.28 11.85
C THR A 218 -12.07 -23.50 10.72
N ASP A 219 -11.66 -23.34 9.46
CA ASP A 219 -12.46 -23.61 8.27
C ASP A 219 -12.95 -25.07 8.21
N SER A 220 -12.08 -26.03 8.54
CA SER A 220 -12.42 -27.46 8.59
C SER A 220 -13.49 -27.76 9.65
N LEU A 221 -13.34 -27.21 10.86
CA LEU A 221 -14.32 -27.38 11.96
C LEU A 221 -15.63 -26.64 11.67
N TYR A 222 -15.56 -25.44 11.08
CA TYR A 222 -16.73 -24.68 10.63
C TYR A 222 -17.57 -25.47 9.62
N LYS A 223 -16.95 -26.09 8.62
CA LYS A 223 -17.65 -26.94 7.63
C LYS A 223 -18.31 -28.18 8.26
N ILE A 224 -17.70 -28.75 9.30
CA ILE A 224 -18.31 -29.86 10.07
C ILE A 224 -19.53 -29.37 10.87
N MET A 225 -19.41 -28.21 11.53
CA MET A 225 -20.52 -27.58 12.26
C MET A 225 -21.68 -27.20 11.33
N GLU A 226 -21.38 -26.59 10.19
CA GLU A 226 -22.36 -26.21 9.16
C GLU A 226 -23.10 -27.44 8.62
N LYS A 227 -22.40 -28.55 8.35
CA LYS A 227 -23.01 -29.81 7.91
C LYS A 227 -23.93 -30.42 8.98
N LYS A 228 -23.54 -30.36 10.27
CA LYS A 228 -24.40 -30.80 11.37
C LYS A 228 -25.65 -29.92 11.52
N ALA A 229 -25.48 -28.60 11.49
CA ALA A 229 -26.57 -27.63 11.56
C ALA A 229 -27.63 -27.82 10.47
N LYS A 230 -27.18 -28.18 9.25
CA LYS A 230 -28.06 -28.51 8.11
C LYS A 230 -28.76 -29.88 8.23
N ALA A 231 -28.28 -30.76 9.12
CA ALA A 231 -28.86 -32.09 9.36
C ALA A 231 -29.85 -32.11 10.54
N ASP A 232 -29.60 -31.31 11.58
CA ASP A 232 -30.53 -31.07 12.70
C ASP A 232 -30.58 -29.58 13.04
N SER A 233 -31.70 -28.93 12.72
CA SER A 233 -31.95 -27.51 12.95
C SER A 233 -32.19 -27.12 14.43
N LEU A 234 -32.38 -28.10 15.33
CA LEU A 234 -32.55 -27.88 16.76
C LEU A 234 -31.24 -28.07 17.56
N SER A 235 -30.20 -28.59 16.91
CA SER A 235 -28.87 -28.86 17.48
C SER A 235 -28.18 -27.62 18.08
N PRO A 236 -27.22 -27.80 19.00
CA PRO A 236 -26.32 -26.72 19.44
C PRO A 236 -25.57 -26.09 18.26
N GLU A 237 -25.14 -26.90 17.29
CA GLU A 237 -24.48 -26.46 16.06
C GLU A 237 -25.40 -25.57 15.20
N ALA A 238 -26.68 -25.90 15.03
CA ALA A 238 -27.64 -25.05 14.32
C ALA A 238 -27.91 -23.72 15.03
N LYS A 239 -27.97 -23.72 16.36
CA LYS A 239 -28.07 -22.49 17.16
C LYS A 239 -26.83 -21.61 17.02
N THR A 240 -25.65 -22.24 16.92
CA THR A 240 -24.37 -21.54 16.72
C THR A 240 -24.27 -20.95 15.31
N MET A 241 -24.62 -21.72 14.27
CA MET A 241 -24.72 -21.23 12.89
C MET A 241 -25.71 -20.07 12.78
N SER A 242 -26.91 -20.19 13.35
CA SER A 242 -27.94 -19.13 13.35
C SER A 242 -27.48 -17.84 14.04
N ALA A 243 -26.54 -17.93 14.98
CA ALA A 243 -25.92 -16.76 15.62
C ALA A 243 -24.82 -16.14 14.72
N ILE A 244 -24.02 -16.95 14.04
CA ILE A 244 -23.02 -16.50 13.05
C ILE A 244 -23.72 -15.80 11.87
N ASP A 245 -24.73 -16.45 11.28
CA ASP A 245 -25.48 -15.95 10.13
C ASP A 245 -26.16 -14.59 10.41
N ARG A 246 -26.59 -14.36 11.66
CA ARG A 246 -27.14 -13.06 12.11
C ARG A 246 -26.13 -11.91 12.04
N TYR A 247 -24.85 -12.18 12.29
CA TYR A 247 -23.79 -11.17 12.19
C TYR A 247 -23.15 -11.11 10.79
N TRP A 248 -23.27 -12.17 9.99
CA TRP A 248 -22.77 -12.21 8.60
C TRP A 248 -23.78 -11.63 7.60
N SER A 249 -25.09 -11.76 7.87
CA SER A 249 -26.13 -11.15 7.05
C SER A 249 -26.05 -9.62 7.13
N PHE A 250 -25.68 -8.99 6.00
CA PHE A 250 -25.65 -7.54 5.87
C PHE A 250 -27.09 -7.00 5.86
N SER A 251 -27.64 -6.77 7.04
CA SER A 251 -28.87 -6.03 7.22
C SER A 251 -28.63 -4.58 6.79
N LYS A 252 -29.51 -4.07 5.92
CA LYS A 252 -29.58 -2.62 5.68
C LYS A 252 -30.18 -1.98 6.94
N ALA A 253 -29.42 -1.07 7.54
CA ALA A 253 -29.97 0.02 8.33
C ALA A 253 -30.61 1.08 7.40
#